data_AF-A0A947CCL7-F1
#
_entry.id   AF-A0A947CCL7-F1
#
_cell.length_a   1.000
_cell.length_b   1.000
_cell.length_c   1.000
_cell.angle_alpha   90.00
_cell.angle_beta   90.00
_cell.angle_gamma   90.00
#
_symmetry.space_group_name_H-M   'P 1'
#
loop_
_entity.id
_entity.type
_entity.pdbx_description
1 polymer ?
#
loop_
_entity_poly.entity_id
_entity_poly.type
_entity_poly.pdbx_seq_one_letter_code
_entity_poly.pdbx_strand_id
1 'polypeptide(L)'
;MVFFPSKRVVRLGCAALILVAAACGDSDDSGTDPTGPRGDFFVLTVTTGTELDADLYDLTVDGIFASLMGANDSVAFVNRAVDTYSVELTEVAANCTVAGDNPR
;
A
#
# COMPACT_ATOMS: atom_id res chain seq x y z
N MET A 1 -32.54 -7.06 -50.55
CA MET A 1 -33.86 -6.81 -51.16
C MET A 1 -34.86 -7.71 -50.45
N VAL A 2 -35.74 -7.09 -49.66
CA VAL A 2 -37.00 -7.57 -49.03
C VAL A 2 -37.10 -8.98 -48.42
N PHE A 3 -37.44 -9.03 -47.12
CA PHE A 3 -38.62 -9.77 -46.64
C PHE A 3 -39.02 -9.27 -45.24
N PHE A 4 -40.19 -8.61 -45.12
CA PHE A 4 -40.96 -8.54 -43.86
C PHE A 4 -41.75 -9.85 -43.74
N PRO A 5 -41.96 -10.41 -42.53
CA PRO A 5 -43.28 -10.20 -41.92
C PRO A 5 -43.34 -10.21 -40.38
N SER A 6 -44.36 -9.49 -39.90
CA SER A 6 -45.30 -9.88 -38.86
C SER A 6 -44.88 -9.94 -37.38
N LYS A 7 -45.52 -9.03 -36.63
CA LYS A 7 -45.67 -8.98 -35.18
C LYS A 7 -46.14 -10.33 -34.63
N ARG A 8 -45.46 -10.86 -33.61
CA ARG A 8 -46.09 -11.77 -32.64
C ARG A 8 -45.76 -11.31 -31.23
N VAL A 9 -46.75 -10.63 -30.63
CA VAL A 9 -46.79 -10.34 -29.20
C VAL A 9 -46.94 -11.67 -28.48
N VAL A 10 -45.92 -12.08 -27.74
CA VAL A 10 -46.04 -13.17 -26.76
C VAL A 10 -46.01 -12.52 -25.39
N ARG A 11 -47.20 -12.34 -24.81
CA ARG A 11 -47.38 -12.12 -23.37
C ARG A 11 -47.39 -13.51 -22.73
N LEU A 12 -46.31 -13.84 -22.05
CA LEU A 12 -46.19 -15.02 -21.21
C LEU A 12 -45.27 -14.59 -20.06
N GLY A 13 -45.81 -14.07 -18.97
CA GLY A 13 -46.49 -14.86 -17.96
C GLY A 13 -45.51 -14.96 -16.79
N CYS A 14 -45.60 -14.03 -15.83
CA CYS A 14 -44.76 -14.00 -14.63
C CYS A 14 -44.99 -15.27 -13.80
N ALA A 15 -44.24 -16.33 -14.08
CA ALA A 15 -44.07 -17.44 -13.16
C ALA A 15 -42.77 -17.18 -12.39
N ALA A 16 -42.92 -16.61 -11.19
CA ALA A 16 -41.83 -16.38 -10.27
C ALA A 16 -41.29 -17.73 -9.77
N LEU A 17 -40.10 -18.11 -10.25
CA LEU A 17 -39.30 -19.17 -9.66
C LEU A 17 -38.60 -18.59 -8.42
N ILE A 18 -39.10 -18.89 -7.24
CA ILE A 18 -38.40 -18.58 -5.99
C ILE A 18 -37.30 -19.63 -5.80
N LEU A 19 -36.09 -19.31 -6.25
CA LEU A 19 -34.88 -20.02 -5.86
C LEU A 19 -34.44 -19.48 -4.50
N VAL A 20 -34.64 -20.27 -3.44
CA VAL A 20 -34.01 -20.01 -2.14
C VAL A 20 -32.56 -20.46 -2.26
N ALA A 21 -31.67 -19.54 -2.63
CA ALA A 21 -30.24 -19.75 -2.52
C ALA A 21 -29.83 -19.43 -1.07
N ALA A 22 -29.63 -20.47 -0.26
CA ALA A 22 -28.86 -20.34 0.96
C ALA A 22 -27.37 -20.28 0.57
N ALA A 23 -26.86 -19.08 0.27
CA ALA A 23 -25.44 -18.84 0.17
C ALA A 23 -24.89 -18.74 1.60
N CYS A 24 -24.32 -19.84 2.11
CA CYS A 24 -23.35 -19.76 3.20
C CYS A 24 -22.03 -19.35 2.55
N GLY A 25 -21.44 -18.25 3.02
CA GLY A 25 -20.35 -17.56 2.33
C GLY A 25 -19.00 -18.25 2.43
N ASP A 26 -18.10 -17.81 1.55
CA ASP A 26 -16.66 -17.93 1.72
C ASP A 26 -16.13 -16.51 1.57
N SER A 27 -15.69 -15.90 2.68
CA SER A 27 -14.97 -14.61 2.65
C SER A 27 -13.56 -14.87 2.14
N ASP A 28 -13.46 -15.17 0.84
CA ASP A 28 -12.21 -15.11 0.13
C ASP A 28 -11.91 -13.63 -0.14
N ASP A 29 -11.27 -12.96 0.83
CA ASP A 29 -10.52 -11.72 0.60
C ASP A 29 -9.28 -12.05 -0.25
N SER A 30 -9.53 -12.56 -1.45
CA SER A 30 -8.52 -12.95 -2.42
C SER A 30 -8.11 -11.73 -3.22
N GLY A 31 -7.52 -10.72 -2.59
CA GLY A 31 -6.58 -9.78 -3.25
C GLY A 31 -6.96 -9.22 -4.63
N THR A 32 -8.24 -9.09 -4.96
CA THR A 32 -8.73 -8.50 -6.22
C THR A 32 -9.07 -7.03 -6.08
N ASP A 33 -8.78 -6.42 -4.92
CA ASP A 33 -8.61 -4.97 -4.88
C ASP A 33 -7.43 -4.64 -5.83
N PRO A 34 -7.62 -3.84 -6.89
CA PRO A 34 -6.52 -3.41 -7.77
C PRO A 34 -5.39 -2.69 -7.01
N THR A 35 -5.57 -2.44 -5.71
CA THR A 35 -4.61 -1.82 -4.84
C THR A 35 -3.72 -2.75 -4.00
N GLY A 36 -4.00 -4.06 -3.98
CA GLY A 36 -3.22 -5.06 -3.23
C GLY A 36 -3.22 -4.84 -1.71
N PRO A 37 -2.56 -5.72 -0.92
CA PRO A 37 -2.40 -5.49 0.52
C PRO A 37 -1.59 -4.20 0.76
N ARG A 38 -2.08 -3.39 1.70
CA ARG A 38 -1.46 -2.12 2.10
C ARG A 38 -1.14 -2.12 3.58
N GLY A 39 -0.08 -1.42 3.95
CA GLY A 39 0.36 -1.25 5.32
C GLY A 39 1.05 0.08 5.54
N ASP A 40 1.37 0.33 6.80
CA ASP A 40 2.10 1.51 7.23
C ASP A 40 3.44 1.05 7.82
N PHE A 41 4.48 1.84 7.59
CA PHE A 41 5.75 1.70 8.29
C PHE A 41 6.27 3.05 8.73
N PHE A 42 7.16 3.05 9.72
CA PHE A 42 7.82 4.25 10.20
C PHE A 42 9.33 4.06 10.14
N VAL A 43 10.02 5.15 9.81
CA VAL A 43 11.47 5.23 9.96
C VAL A 43 11.75 6.09 11.16
N LEU A 44 12.55 5.56 12.08
CA LEU A 44 13.00 6.23 13.30
C LEU A 44 14.51 6.43 13.22
N THR A 45 14.96 7.64 13.47
CA THR A 45 16.37 8.00 13.62
C THR A 45 16.66 8.26 15.09
N VAL A 46 17.70 7.60 15.62
CA VAL A 46 18.17 7.82 16.98
C VAL A 46 19.68 7.90 16.95
N THR A 47 20.19 9.08 17.29
CA THR A 47 21.63 9.34 17.36
C THR A 47 22.05 9.39 18.82
N THR A 48 23.06 8.62 19.18
CA THR A 48 23.58 8.53 20.54
C THR A 48 25.09 8.80 20.55
N GLY A 49 25.63 9.19 21.71
CA GLY A 49 27.04 9.52 21.88
C GLY A 49 27.28 10.99 22.18
N THR A 50 28.50 11.45 21.90
CA THR A 50 28.92 12.85 22.03
C THR A 50 29.09 13.48 20.65
N GLU A 51 28.87 14.79 20.53
CA GLU A 51 28.94 15.50 19.24
C GLU A 51 27.93 14.95 18.21
N LEU A 52 26.65 14.98 18.57
CA LEU A 52 25.57 14.57 17.68
C LEU A 52 25.58 15.39 16.39
N ASP A 53 25.16 14.76 15.30
CA ASP A 53 24.94 15.43 14.03
C ASP A 53 23.91 16.57 14.18
N ALA A 54 24.32 17.77 13.79
CA ALA A 54 23.50 18.98 13.87
C ALA A 54 22.88 19.36 12.52
N ASP A 55 23.34 18.75 11.42
CA ASP A 55 23.09 19.20 10.05
C ASP A 55 21.91 18.48 9.38
N LEU A 56 21.18 17.66 10.15
CA LEU A 56 20.07 16.81 9.72
C LEU A 56 20.51 15.72 8.74
N TYR A 57 19.82 14.58 8.79
CA TYR A 57 20.03 13.49 7.85
C TYR A 57 19.10 13.61 6.65
N ASP A 58 19.55 13.16 5.48
CA ASP A 58 18.69 12.99 4.32
C ASP A 58 18.30 11.51 4.18
N LEU A 59 17.01 11.24 4.42
CA LEU A 59 16.42 9.91 4.34
C LEU A 59 15.80 9.74 2.97
N THR A 60 16.26 8.73 2.23
CA THR A 60 15.60 8.30 0.99
C THR A 60 15.01 6.89 1.08
N VAL A 61 13.82 6.72 0.49
CA VAL A 61 13.16 5.43 0.35
C VAL A 61 12.95 5.13 -1.13
N ASP A 62 13.48 3.99 -1.58
CA ASP A 62 13.58 3.53 -2.97
C ASP A 62 14.26 4.54 -3.91
N GLY A 63 14.99 5.51 -3.36
CA GLY A 63 15.55 6.65 -4.11
C GLY A 63 14.50 7.61 -4.68
N ILE A 64 13.23 7.47 -4.29
CA ILE A 64 12.11 8.27 -4.81
C ILE A 64 11.58 9.23 -3.74
N PHE A 65 11.34 8.72 -2.53
CA PHE A 65 10.86 9.54 -1.42
C PHE A 65 12.06 10.08 -0.68
N ALA A 66 12.07 11.38 -0.38
CA ALA A 66 13.11 12.05 0.39
C ALA A 66 12.50 12.79 1.58
N SER A 67 13.17 12.75 2.73
CA SER A 67 12.76 13.45 3.95
C SER A 67 13.98 13.85 4.77
N LEU A 68 13.96 15.07 5.32
CA LEU A 68 14.98 15.48 6.28
C LEU A 68 14.61 14.96 7.66
N MET A 69 15.57 14.35 8.34
CA MET A 69 15.39 13.72 9.65
C MET A 69 16.34 14.34 10.66
N GLY A 70 15.84 14.70 11.84
CA GLY A 70 16.69 15.12 12.96
C GLY A 70 17.44 13.96 13.64
N ALA A 71 18.26 14.30 14.63
CA ALA A 71 18.99 13.30 15.43
C ALA A 71 18.09 12.31 16.21
N ASN A 72 16.87 12.74 16.55
CA ASN A 72 15.85 11.95 17.24
C ASN A 72 14.49 12.24 16.61
N ASP A 73 14.24 11.67 15.44
CA ASP A 73 13.08 12.02 14.62
C ASP A 73 12.44 10.79 13.98
N SER A 74 11.17 10.93 13.60
CA SER A 74 10.38 9.86 13.01
C SER A 74 9.51 10.36 11.86
N VAL A 75 9.44 9.56 10.80
CA VAL A 75 8.52 9.79 9.67
C VAL A 75 7.69 8.54 9.42
N ALA A 76 6.41 8.75 9.13
CA ALA A 76 5.46 7.68 8.83
C ALA A 76 5.20 7.62 7.32
N PHE A 77 5.27 6.41 6.76
CA PHE A 77 4.88 6.08 5.41
C PHE A 77 3.57 5.31 5.47
N VAL A 78 2.47 5.99 5.14
CA VAL A 78 1.12 5.44 5.24
C VAL A 78 0.61 4.89 3.91
N ASN A 79 -0.29 3.91 3.98
CA ASN A 79 -1.01 3.34 2.83
C ASN A 79 -0.08 2.81 1.74
N ARG A 80 1.06 2.25 2.14
CA ARG A 80 2.11 1.71 1.26
C ARG A 80 1.76 0.31 0.82
N ALA A 81 2.09 -0.04 -0.42
CA ALA A 81 1.98 -1.43 -0.86
C ALA A 81 2.91 -2.31 -0.02
N VAL A 82 2.48 -3.51 0.32
CA VAL A 82 3.37 -4.48 0.99
C VAL A 82 4.41 -4.96 -0.02
N ASP A 83 5.64 -4.45 0.12
CA ASP A 83 6.78 -4.73 -0.74
C ASP A 83 8.10 -4.53 0.05
N THR A 84 9.22 -4.89 -0.56
CA THR A 84 10.56 -4.60 -0.02
C THR A 84 10.96 -3.17 -0.35
N TYR A 85 11.20 -2.37 0.68
CA TYR A 85 11.67 -0.99 0.56
C TYR A 85 13.18 -0.90 0.81
N SER A 86 13.88 -0.13 -0.02
CA SER A 86 15.28 0.24 0.25
C SER A 86 15.30 1.56 0.99
N VAL A 87 15.93 1.58 2.17
CA VAL A 87 16.07 2.79 2.99
C VAL A 87 17.53 3.19 3.02
N GLU A 88 17.82 4.43 2.64
CA GLU A 88 19.17 5.01 2.64
C GLU A 88 19.16 6.29 3.48
N LEU A 89 20.20 6.46 4.30
CA LEU A 89 20.40 7.64 5.12
C LEU A 89 21.74 8.26 4.72
N THR A 90 21.70 9.48 4.20
CA THR A 90 22.88 10.26 3.79
C THR A 90 23.05 11.51 4.65
N GLU A 91 24.08 12.30 4.37
CA GLU A 91 24.50 13.43 5.21
C GLU A 91 24.83 13.03 6.66
N VAL A 92 25.32 11.79 6.85
CA VAL A 92 25.80 11.34 8.15
C VAL A 92 27.15 12.00 8.42
N ALA A 93 27.23 12.80 9.50
CA ALA A 93 28.45 13.46 9.92
C ALA A 93 29.62 12.48 10.05
N ALA A 94 30.84 12.95 9.74
CA ALA A 94 32.04 12.11 9.68
C ALA A 94 32.42 11.42 11.02
N ASN A 95 31.90 11.91 12.14
CA ASN A 95 32.07 11.32 13.47
C ASN A 95 30.96 10.33 13.84
N CYS A 96 29.95 10.17 12.98
CA CYS A 96 28.81 9.28 13.17
C CYS A 96 28.91 8.05 12.24
N THR A 97 28.25 6.97 12.64
CA THR A 97 28.15 5.75 11.83
C THR A 97 26.72 5.21 11.94
N VAL A 98 26.13 4.80 10.81
CA VAL A 98 24.84 4.11 10.80
C VAL A 98 25.03 2.69 11.35
N ALA A 99 24.21 2.29 12.32
CA ALA A 99 24.32 1.01 13.01
C ALA A 99 22.98 0.25 13.00
N GLY A 100 23.07 -1.08 13.04
CA GLY A 100 21.92 -1.99 13.11
C GLY A 100 21.54 -2.61 11.76
N ASP A 101 20.69 -3.64 11.83
CA ASP A 101 20.09 -4.25 10.64
C ASP A 101 18.89 -3.42 10.18
N ASN A 102 18.68 -3.30 8.87
CA ASN A 102 17.44 -2.80 8.29
C ASN A 102 16.38 -3.92 8.35
N PRO A 103 15.36 -3.85 9.23
CA PRO A 103 14.34 -4.90 9.34
C PRO A 103 13.55 -5.00 8.04
N ARG A 104 13.22 -6.23 7.64
CA ARG A 104 12.55 -6.57 6.37
C ARG A 104 11.18 -7.14 6.62
#